data_AF-A0A2M3Z8Q4-F1
#
_entry.id   AF-A0A2M3Z8Q4-F1
#
_cell.length_a   1.000
_cell.length_b   1.000
_cell.length_c   1.000
_cell.angle_alpha   90.00
_cell.angle_beta   90.00
_cell.angle_gamma   90.00
#
_symmetry.space_group_name_H-M   'P 1'
#
loop_
_entity.id
_entity.type
_entity.pdbx_description
1 polymer ?
#
loop_
_entity_poly.entity_id
_entity_poly.type
_entity_poly.pdbx_seq_one_letter_code
_entity_poly.pdbx_strand_id
1 'polypeptide(L)'
;MPRWRSFSSRAAACLLLTTVLLASCALADIPKTPGLSTGGSKKDKLKAEKLPPCKACTALVNSFRDGIKRTERSKHDGGDAAWEEERLGSYKTSELRLVEIQESLCQDVVRGEDQCHQLAEDYEPQIELWWKNHQTTHPDLHQWLCVEQAAVCCPDGFYGPNCDPCPTCFGNGKCKGNGTRKGNGRCACEPGYAGENCDSCGAEHYEAFRDETKLLCSPCHRACATGGCTGAGPNACRVCRAGWVMDSGRGGCVDVDECITSNPCTKHQFCVNNEGSYSCLECDKSCDGCSGDGPDLCDKCADGYELRDGMCTDTSNERRTQYANFTRYLTYLGLCLATCIVLQNSTWLAGLVGLAVAIYISVSEYWLNTTPQPSATPSPRILDELLQQQN
;
A
#
# COMPACT_ATOMS: atom_id res chain seq x y z
N MET A 1 16.81 -53.30 60.41
CA MET A 1 15.90 -52.77 61.45
C MET A 1 16.08 -51.26 61.49
N PRO A 2 15.04 -50.40 61.63
CA PRO A 2 13.58 -50.51 61.42
C PRO A 2 13.18 -49.88 60.04
N ARG A 3 12.02 -50.04 59.38
CA ARG A 3 10.59 -50.26 59.66
C ARG A 3 9.73 -48.98 59.48
N TRP A 4 9.23 -48.82 58.25
CA TRP A 4 7.88 -48.39 57.80
C TRP A 4 7.10 -47.25 58.50
N ARG A 5 6.67 -46.27 57.69
CA ARG A 5 5.27 -45.79 57.44
C ARG A 5 5.32 -44.63 56.41
N SER A 6 5.00 -44.84 55.14
CA SER A 6 3.68 -44.66 54.49
C SER A 6 3.10 -43.24 54.59
N PHE A 7 3.17 -42.49 53.47
CA PHE A 7 2.18 -41.46 53.11
C PHE A 7 2.04 -41.33 51.57
N SER A 8 0.93 -41.88 51.08
CA SER A 8 0.03 -41.42 49.99
C SER A 8 0.56 -40.93 48.62
N SER A 9 0.63 -41.89 47.70
CA SER A 9 0.10 -41.88 46.31
C SER A 9 -0.59 -40.61 45.78
N ARG A 10 0.11 -39.81 44.96
CA ARG A 10 -0.45 -38.96 43.89
C ARG A 10 0.60 -38.70 42.80
N ALA A 11 1.04 -39.74 42.11
CA ALA A 11 1.89 -39.60 40.91
C ALA A 11 1.83 -40.86 40.03
N ALA A 12 0.64 -41.35 39.70
CA ALA A 12 0.47 -42.46 38.74
C ALA A 12 -0.99 -42.58 38.26
N ALA A 13 -1.56 -41.50 37.72
CA ALA A 13 -2.87 -41.57 37.05
C ALA A 13 -3.10 -40.34 36.15
N CYS A 14 -2.26 -40.14 35.13
CA CYS A 14 -2.59 -39.21 34.04
C CYS A 14 -1.77 -39.41 32.76
N LEU A 15 -1.35 -40.66 32.46
CA LEU A 15 -0.57 -40.98 31.25
C LEU A 15 -1.09 -42.19 30.46
N LEU A 16 -2.30 -42.68 30.75
CA LEU A 16 -2.94 -43.77 30.01
C LEU A 16 -4.44 -43.49 29.81
N LEU A 17 -4.76 -42.37 29.15
CA LEU A 17 -6.14 -41.97 28.83
C LEU A 17 -6.24 -41.17 27.51
N THR A 18 -5.42 -41.47 26.50
CA THR A 18 -5.53 -40.87 25.16
C THR A 18 -5.46 -41.86 23.99
N THR A 19 -5.55 -43.16 24.25
CA THR A 19 -5.71 -44.16 23.19
C THR A 19 -6.81 -45.14 23.60
N VAL A 20 -7.78 -45.36 22.70
CA VAL A 20 -9.00 -46.20 22.85
C VAL A 20 -10.26 -45.47 23.37
N LEU A 21 -10.79 -44.60 22.52
CA LEU A 21 -12.20 -44.18 22.35
C LEU A 21 -12.16 -43.17 21.20
N LEU A 22 -12.22 -43.57 19.93
CA LEU A 22 -13.49 -43.77 19.24
C LEU A 22 -13.23 -44.55 17.94
N ALA A 23 -13.43 -45.85 17.99
CA ALA A 23 -13.86 -46.63 16.84
C ALA A 23 -15.18 -47.27 17.24
N SER A 24 -16.19 -47.17 16.36
CA SER A 24 -17.54 -47.77 16.42
C SER A 24 -18.70 -46.86 16.87
N CYS A 25 -19.16 -45.99 15.96
CA CYS A 25 -20.58 -45.70 15.69
C CYS A 25 -20.59 -45.08 14.27
N ALA A 26 -20.67 -45.90 13.23
CA ALA A 26 -21.91 -46.29 12.55
C ALA A 26 -22.64 -45.10 11.91
N LEU A 27 -22.47 -45.01 10.58
CA LEU A 27 -23.51 -44.73 9.58
C LEU A 27 -24.58 -43.71 9.99
N ALA A 28 -24.26 -42.44 9.78
CA ALA A 28 -25.26 -41.43 9.43
C ALA A 28 -24.90 -40.90 8.05
N ASP A 29 -25.86 -40.97 7.14
CA ASP A 29 -25.77 -40.61 5.74
C ASP A 29 -25.09 -39.25 5.51
N ILE A 30 -23.91 -39.27 4.91
CA ILE A 30 -23.39 -38.10 4.21
C ILE A 30 -24.36 -37.88 3.03
N PRO A 31 -25.03 -36.73 2.91
CA PRO A 31 -25.82 -36.45 1.73
C PRO A 31 -24.90 -36.54 0.53
N LYS A 32 -25.12 -37.58 -0.26
CA LYS A 32 -24.57 -37.80 -1.58
C LYS A 32 -24.93 -36.57 -2.38
N THR A 33 -24.01 -35.60 -2.47
CA THR A 33 -24.19 -34.46 -3.36
C THR A 33 -24.44 -35.04 -4.75
N PRO A 34 -25.61 -34.78 -5.33
CA PRO A 34 -25.96 -35.39 -6.59
C PRO A 34 -25.05 -34.82 -7.66
N GLY A 35 -24.46 -35.73 -8.44
CA GLY A 35 -24.18 -35.51 -9.85
C GLY A 35 -23.17 -34.42 -10.20
N LEU A 36 -22.00 -34.86 -10.64
CA LEU A 36 -21.47 -34.49 -11.96
C LEU A 36 -22.21 -33.33 -12.67
N SER A 37 -21.67 -32.12 -12.57
CA SER A 37 -21.85 -31.10 -13.61
C SER A 37 -20.57 -30.27 -13.74
N THR A 38 -19.78 -30.66 -14.74
CA THR A 38 -18.95 -29.80 -15.61
C THR A 38 -18.14 -28.69 -14.92
N GLY A 39 -16.88 -29.03 -14.59
CA GLY A 39 -15.83 -28.05 -14.37
C GLY A 39 -15.48 -27.31 -15.67
N GLY A 40 -16.16 -26.20 -15.95
CA GLY A 40 -15.64 -25.16 -16.82
C GLY A 40 -14.67 -24.28 -16.03
N SER A 41 -13.50 -23.98 -16.61
CA SER A 41 -12.55 -23.02 -16.06
C SER A 41 -13.27 -21.70 -15.77
N LYS A 42 -12.84 -20.93 -14.76
CA LYS A 42 -13.39 -19.58 -14.48
C LYS A 42 -13.41 -18.71 -15.75
N LYS A 43 -12.47 -18.94 -16.66
CA LYS A 43 -12.39 -18.33 -18.00
C LYS A 43 -13.57 -18.72 -18.89
N ASP A 44 -13.90 -20.00 -18.98
CA ASP A 44 -15.00 -20.52 -19.83
C ASP A 44 -16.36 -19.97 -19.36
N LYS A 45 -16.55 -19.82 -18.05
CA LYS A 45 -17.77 -19.20 -17.49
C LYS A 45 -17.91 -17.72 -17.86
N LEU A 46 -16.79 -16.98 -17.98
CA LEU A 46 -16.81 -15.57 -18.39
C LEU A 46 -17.06 -15.43 -19.90
N LYS A 47 -16.49 -16.33 -20.71
CA LYS A 47 -16.74 -16.38 -22.16
C LYS A 47 -18.21 -16.62 -22.49
N ALA A 48 -18.83 -17.58 -21.80
CA ALA A 48 -20.24 -17.95 -21.99
C ALA A 48 -21.24 -17.00 -21.29
N GLU A 49 -20.78 -15.93 -20.63
CA GLU A 49 -21.65 -15.01 -19.93
C GLU A 49 -22.50 -14.17 -20.90
N LYS A 50 -23.83 -14.22 -20.75
CA LYS A 50 -24.74 -13.41 -21.57
C LYS A 50 -24.80 -11.96 -21.10
N LEU A 51 -24.27 -11.05 -21.91
CA LEU A 51 -24.32 -9.60 -21.72
C LEU A 51 -25.68 -9.01 -22.16
N PRO A 52 -26.08 -7.86 -21.57
CA PRO A 52 -27.23 -7.09 -22.06
C PRO A 52 -27.08 -6.71 -23.55
N PRO A 53 -28.17 -6.65 -24.34
CA PRO A 53 -28.11 -6.48 -25.79
C PRO A 53 -27.26 -5.30 -26.28
N CYS A 54 -27.47 -4.11 -25.71
CA CYS A 54 -26.66 -2.94 -26.06
C CYS A 54 -25.17 -3.16 -25.75
N LYS A 55 -24.85 -3.73 -24.58
CA LYS A 55 -23.47 -3.98 -24.18
C LYS A 55 -22.79 -5.02 -25.07
N ALA A 56 -23.53 -6.04 -25.51
CA ALA A 56 -23.04 -7.05 -26.43
C ALA A 56 -22.76 -6.43 -27.82
N CYS A 57 -23.67 -5.62 -28.35
CA CYS A 57 -23.45 -4.89 -29.60
C CYS A 57 -22.26 -3.92 -29.50
N THR A 58 -22.15 -3.16 -28.40
CA THR A 58 -20.99 -2.29 -28.15
C THR A 58 -19.68 -3.07 -28.07
N ALA A 59 -19.68 -4.30 -27.52
CA ALA A 59 -18.50 -5.15 -27.49
C ALA A 59 -18.06 -5.57 -28.90
N LEU A 60 -19.01 -5.97 -29.75
CA LEU A 60 -18.76 -6.29 -31.17
C LEU A 60 -18.19 -5.08 -31.91
N VAL A 61 -18.83 -3.91 -31.81
CA VAL A 61 -18.38 -2.68 -32.49
C VAL A 61 -17.01 -2.23 -31.99
N ASN A 62 -16.72 -2.37 -30.69
CA ASN A 62 -15.39 -2.07 -30.16
C ASN A 62 -14.33 -3.02 -30.73
N SER A 63 -14.60 -4.33 -30.77
CA SER A 63 -13.67 -5.30 -31.36
C SER A 63 -13.45 -5.04 -32.85
N PHE A 64 -14.49 -4.65 -33.59
CA PHE A 64 -14.38 -4.24 -35.00
C PHE A 64 -13.54 -2.98 -35.17
N ARG A 65 -13.76 -1.95 -34.34
CA ARG A 65 -12.96 -0.71 -34.35
C ARG A 65 -11.51 -0.99 -34.01
N ASP A 66 -11.25 -1.89 -33.07
CA ASP A 66 -9.88 -2.29 -32.75
C ASP A 66 -9.25 -3.11 -33.89
N GLY A 67 -10.03 -3.93 -34.61
CA GLY A 67 -9.62 -4.54 -35.87
C GLY A 67 -9.27 -3.54 -36.97
N ILE A 68 -10.03 -2.45 -37.12
CA ILE A 68 -9.69 -1.34 -38.04
C ILE A 68 -8.31 -0.77 -37.68
N LYS A 69 -8.05 -0.51 -36.39
CA LYS A 69 -6.75 0.01 -35.93
C LYS A 69 -5.62 -0.99 -36.16
N ARG A 70 -5.84 -2.28 -35.89
CA ARG A 70 -4.84 -3.34 -36.10
C ARG A 70 -4.44 -3.48 -37.57
N THR A 71 -5.38 -3.31 -38.49
CA THR A 71 -5.17 -3.37 -39.94
C THR A 71 -4.80 -2.02 -40.56
N GLU A 72 -4.58 -0.98 -39.74
CA GLU A 72 -4.17 0.33 -40.22
C GLU A 72 -2.68 0.30 -40.59
N ARG A 73 -2.38 0.27 -41.90
CA ARG A 73 -1.00 0.37 -42.39
C ARG A 73 -0.53 1.83 -42.32
N SER A 74 0.61 2.06 -41.67
CA SER A 74 1.26 3.38 -41.68
C SER A 74 1.92 3.66 -43.04
N LYS A 75 2.03 4.92 -43.44
CA LYS A 75 2.67 5.40 -44.69
C LYS A 75 4.18 5.08 -44.83
N HIS A 76 4.75 4.26 -43.95
CA HIS A 76 6.19 3.99 -43.88
C HIS A 76 6.57 2.55 -44.23
N ASP A 77 5.63 1.69 -44.62
CA ASP A 77 5.85 0.25 -44.86
C ASP A 77 5.91 -0.15 -46.35
N GLY A 78 6.74 0.55 -47.14
CA GLY A 78 7.22 0.04 -48.43
C GLY A 78 6.66 0.72 -49.69
N GLY A 79 7.50 0.73 -50.74
CA GLY A 79 7.35 1.52 -51.97
C GLY A 79 6.19 1.16 -52.90
N ASP A 80 5.38 0.16 -52.58
CA ASP A 80 4.27 -0.30 -53.42
C ASP A 80 2.90 0.28 -53.00
N ALA A 81 2.81 0.93 -51.83
CA ALA A 81 1.55 1.45 -51.30
C ALA A 81 0.86 2.49 -52.21
N ALA A 82 1.64 3.33 -52.90
CA ALA A 82 1.09 4.32 -53.84
C ALA A 82 0.65 3.70 -55.18
N TRP A 83 1.35 2.67 -55.66
CA TRP A 83 1.03 1.97 -56.90
C TRP A 83 -0.20 1.05 -56.73
N GLU A 84 -0.35 0.42 -55.56
CA GLU A 84 -1.54 -0.36 -55.20
C GLU A 84 -2.79 0.53 -55.09
N GLU A 85 -2.67 1.72 -54.51
CA GLU A 85 -3.80 2.65 -54.29
C GLU A 85 -4.37 3.21 -55.61
N GLU A 86 -3.54 3.40 -56.64
CA GLU A 86 -3.95 3.92 -57.95
C GLU A 86 -4.62 2.85 -58.85
N ARG A 87 -4.25 1.56 -58.70
CA ARG A 87 -4.78 0.47 -59.56
C ARG A 87 -5.86 -0.41 -58.91
N LEU A 88 -5.85 -0.58 -57.59
CA LEU A 88 -6.70 -1.55 -56.87
C LEU A 88 -7.68 -0.88 -55.90
N GLY A 89 -7.67 0.46 -55.82
CA GLY A 89 -8.45 1.24 -54.86
C GLY A 89 -7.75 1.36 -53.51
N SER A 90 -8.26 2.22 -52.62
CA SER A 90 -7.63 2.39 -51.30
C SER A 90 -7.81 1.14 -50.46
N TYR A 91 -6.70 0.49 -50.07
CA TYR A 91 -6.69 -0.62 -49.09
C TYR A 91 -7.52 -0.30 -47.84
N LYS A 92 -7.56 0.98 -47.47
CA LYS A 92 -8.36 1.52 -46.37
C LYS A 92 -9.83 1.07 -46.38
N THR A 93 -10.44 0.89 -47.55
CA THR A 93 -11.86 0.51 -47.70
C THR A 93 -12.03 -0.73 -48.57
N SER A 94 -10.97 -1.52 -48.79
CA SER A 94 -11.04 -2.72 -49.62
C SER A 94 -11.79 -3.85 -48.93
N GLU A 95 -12.33 -4.79 -49.71
CA GLU A 95 -12.96 -6.02 -49.17
C GLU A 95 -11.93 -6.92 -48.47
N LEU A 96 -10.70 -6.96 -48.98
CA LEU A 96 -9.61 -7.73 -48.35
C LEU A 96 -9.36 -7.27 -46.91
N ARG A 97 -9.31 -5.96 -46.67
CA ARG A 97 -9.14 -5.41 -45.32
C ARG A 97 -10.31 -5.78 -44.41
N LEU A 98 -11.53 -5.82 -44.94
CA LEU A 98 -12.71 -6.22 -44.15
C LEU A 98 -12.60 -7.67 -43.67
N VAL A 99 -12.17 -8.59 -44.53
CA VAL A 99 -11.96 -10.00 -44.17
C VAL A 99 -10.89 -10.14 -43.08
N GLU A 100 -9.75 -9.44 -43.21
CA GLU A 100 -8.71 -9.42 -42.16
C GLU A 100 -9.24 -8.92 -40.81
N ILE A 101 -10.13 -7.91 -40.82
CA ILE A 101 -10.79 -7.41 -39.61
C ILE A 101 -11.69 -8.51 -39.02
N GLN A 102 -12.54 -9.11 -39.84
CA GLN A 102 -13.54 -10.12 -39.43
C GLN A 102 -12.91 -11.38 -38.83
N GLU A 103 -11.77 -11.85 -39.35
CA GLU A 103 -11.04 -13.01 -38.81
C GLU A 103 -10.58 -12.84 -37.35
N SER A 104 -10.32 -11.59 -36.94
CA SER A 104 -9.82 -11.25 -35.60
C SER A 104 -10.89 -10.71 -34.64
N LEU A 105 -12.17 -10.71 -35.04
CA LEU A 105 -13.25 -10.20 -34.20
C LEU A 105 -13.43 -11.04 -32.94
N CYS A 106 -13.81 -10.35 -31.86
CA CYS A 106 -14.18 -10.88 -30.56
C CYS A 106 -13.07 -11.61 -29.78
N GLN A 107 -11.90 -11.87 -30.36
CA GLN A 107 -10.79 -12.57 -29.68
C GLN A 107 -10.27 -11.83 -28.43
N ASP A 108 -10.45 -10.52 -28.38
CA ASP A 108 -10.08 -9.61 -27.28
C ASP A 108 -11.17 -9.44 -26.20
N VAL A 109 -12.35 -10.02 -26.41
CA VAL A 109 -13.50 -9.88 -25.51
C VAL A 109 -13.41 -10.86 -24.34
N VAL A 110 -13.13 -10.34 -23.13
CA VAL A 110 -12.97 -11.18 -21.92
C VAL A 110 -14.29 -11.76 -21.39
N ARG A 111 -15.41 -11.05 -21.59
CA ARG A 111 -16.73 -11.43 -21.07
C ARG A 111 -17.74 -11.44 -22.22
N GLY A 112 -18.48 -12.55 -22.37
CA GLY A 112 -19.45 -12.69 -23.45
C GLY A 112 -18.82 -12.85 -24.83
N GLU A 113 -17.64 -13.46 -24.92
CA GLU A 113 -16.93 -13.79 -26.17
C GLU A 113 -17.84 -14.61 -27.11
N ASP A 114 -18.50 -15.64 -26.59
CA ASP A 114 -19.39 -16.51 -27.36
C ASP A 114 -20.57 -15.72 -27.96
N GLN A 115 -21.11 -14.77 -27.18
CA GLN A 115 -22.19 -13.90 -27.64
C GLN A 115 -21.69 -12.87 -28.68
N CYS A 116 -20.45 -12.38 -28.54
CA CYS A 116 -19.85 -11.49 -29.52
C CYS A 116 -19.69 -12.17 -30.87
N HIS A 117 -19.17 -13.41 -30.90
CA HIS A 117 -19.08 -14.19 -32.13
C HIS A 117 -20.45 -14.42 -32.76
N GLN A 118 -21.46 -14.82 -31.97
CA GLN A 118 -22.83 -14.97 -32.49
C GLN A 118 -23.35 -13.68 -33.13
N LEU A 119 -23.15 -12.52 -32.49
CA LEU A 119 -23.57 -11.24 -33.04
C LEU A 119 -22.75 -10.82 -34.26
N ALA A 120 -21.48 -11.22 -34.36
CA ALA A 120 -20.65 -10.95 -35.53
C ALA A 120 -21.22 -11.66 -36.76
N GLU A 121 -21.64 -12.92 -36.61
CA GLU A 121 -22.33 -13.67 -37.67
C GLU A 121 -23.71 -13.07 -37.99
N ASP A 122 -24.53 -12.77 -36.97
CA ASP A 122 -25.87 -12.22 -37.16
C ASP A 122 -25.86 -10.85 -37.89
N TYR A 123 -24.83 -10.04 -37.65
CA TYR A 123 -24.69 -8.69 -38.21
C TYR A 123 -23.67 -8.57 -39.36
N GLU A 124 -23.11 -9.68 -39.84
CA GLU A 124 -22.20 -9.71 -40.98
C GLU A 124 -22.72 -8.92 -42.19
N PRO A 125 -23.97 -9.11 -42.69
CA PRO A 125 -24.42 -8.41 -43.89
C PRO A 125 -24.57 -6.90 -43.67
N GLN A 126 -24.93 -6.47 -42.45
CA GLN A 126 -25.01 -5.05 -42.09
C GLN A 126 -23.60 -4.43 -42.01
N ILE A 127 -22.64 -5.14 -41.42
CA ILE A 127 -21.25 -4.68 -41.33
C ILE A 127 -20.63 -4.52 -42.73
N GLU A 128 -20.85 -5.49 -43.63
CA GLU A 128 -20.41 -5.38 -45.03
C GLU A 128 -21.05 -4.20 -45.76
N LEU A 129 -22.36 -4.01 -45.58
CA LEU A 129 -23.10 -2.90 -46.18
C LEU A 129 -22.59 -1.54 -45.68
N TRP A 130 -22.29 -1.45 -44.39
CA TRP A 130 -21.70 -0.25 -43.80
C TRP A 130 -20.31 0.02 -44.35
N TRP A 131 -19.47 -1.01 -44.39
CA TRP A 131 -18.10 -0.92 -44.90
C TRP A 131 -18.05 -0.47 -46.36
N LYS A 132 -18.94 -0.97 -47.21
CA LYS A 132 -18.93 -0.62 -48.64
C LYS A 132 -19.54 0.76 -48.92
N ASN A 133 -20.64 1.12 -48.25
CA ASN A 133 -21.50 2.21 -48.71
C ASN A 133 -21.70 3.35 -47.70
N HIS A 134 -21.43 3.14 -46.40
CA HIS A 134 -21.85 4.09 -45.36
C HIS A 134 -20.71 4.65 -44.50
N GLN A 135 -19.44 4.28 -44.74
CA GLN A 135 -18.32 4.83 -43.97
C GLN A 135 -18.21 6.37 -44.03
N THR A 136 -18.65 6.99 -45.13
CA THR A 136 -18.60 8.46 -45.31
C THR A 136 -19.84 9.17 -44.76
N THR A 137 -21.02 8.56 -44.86
CA THR A 137 -22.30 9.15 -44.44
C THR A 137 -22.59 8.88 -42.97
N HIS A 138 -22.19 7.72 -42.44
CA HIS A 138 -22.34 7.31 -41.05
C HIS A 138 -21.00 6.78 -40.51
N PRO A 139 -20.03 7.65 -40.19
CA PRO A 139 -18.69 7.24 -39.78
C PRO A 139 -18.66 6.50 -38.43
N ASP A 140 -19.68 6.69 -37.59
CA ASP A 140 -19.81 5.96 -36.33
C ASP A 140 -20.61 4.67 -36.51
N LEU A 141 -19.90 3.54 -36.59
CA LEU A 141 -20.49 2.22 -36.68
C LEU A 141 -21.38 1.89 -35.46
N HIS A 142 -21.11 2.43 -34.27
CA HIS A 142 -21.94 2.19 -33.10
C HIS A 142 -23.33 2.80 -33.26
N GLN A 143 -23.36 4.07 -33.68
CA GLN A 143 -24.60 4.78 -33.97
C GLN A 143 -25.38 4.06 -35.09
N TRP A 144 -24.72 3.73 -36.20
CA TRP A 144 -25.40 3.08 -37.32
C TRP A 144 -25.87 1.66 -36.98
N LEU A 145 -25.00 0.79 -36.47
CA LEU A 145 -25.35 -0.61 -36.22
C LEU A 145 -26.18 -0.78 -34.95
N CYS A 146 -25.71 -0.28 -33.81
CA CYS A 146 -26.31 -0.60 -32.51
C CYS A 146 -27.54 0.25 -32.16
N VAL A 147 -27.58 1.50 -32.63
CA VAL A 147 -28.69 2.44 -32.36
C VAL A 147 -29.74 2.39 -33.48
N GLU A 148 -29.33 2.50 -34.75
CA GLU A 148 -30.26 2.60 -35.88
C GLU A 148 -30.72 1.22 -36.41
N GLN A 149 -29.78 0.33 -36.78
CA GLN A 149 -30.13 -0.96 -37.40
C GLN A 149 -30.67 -1.98 -36.37
N ALA A 150 -29.89 -2.26 -35.32
CA ALA A 150 -30.24 -3.25 -34.31
C ALA A 150 -31.26 -2.72 -33.28
N ALA A 151 -31.38 -1.39 -33.14
CA ALA A 151 -32.23 -0.74 -32.16
C ALA A 151 -32.08 -1.31 -30.74
N VAL A 152 -30.87 -1.71 -30.34
CA VAL A 152 -30.59 -2.26 -28.99
C VAL A 152 -30.03 -1.23 -28.03
N CYS A 153 -29.39 -0.17 -28.56
CA CYS A 153 -28.84 0.95 -27.82
C CYS A 153 -29.66 2.24 -28.03
N CYS A 154 -29.35 3.26 -27.23
CA CYS A 154 -29.81 4.63 -27.41
C CYS A 154 -28.64 5.52 -27.83
N PRO A 155 -28.89 6.68 -28.46
CA PRO A 155 -27.86 7.71 -28.66
C PRO A 155 -27.25 8.15 -27.32
N ASP A 156 -26.04 8.69 -27.36
CA ASP A 156 -25.42 9.28 -26.16
C ASP A 156 -26.26 10.43 -25.62
N GLY A 157 -26.42 10.49 -24.30
CA GLY A 157 -27.32 11.41 -23.61
C GLY A 157 -28.77 10.92 -23.48
N PHE A 158 -29.08 9.67 -23.81
CA PHE A 158 -30.43 9.11 -23.71
C PHE A 158 -30.45 7.74 -22.99
N TYR A 159 -31.58 7.38 -22.37
CA TYR A 159 -31.73 6.14 -21.61
C TYR A 159 -33.13 5.54 -21.67
N GLY A 160 -33.26 4.29 -21.21
CA GLY A 160 -34.56 3.64 -21.06
C GLY A 160 -35.16 3.12 -22.37
N PRO A 161 -36.31 2.43 -22.31
CA PRO A 161 -36.84 1.69 -23.46
C PRO A 161 -37.14 2.59 -24.67
N ASN A 162 -37.55 3.83 -24.41
CA ASN A 162 -37.90 4.84 -25.42
C ASN A 162 -36.76 5.80 -25.76
N CYS A 163 -35.57 5.65 -25.16
CA CYS A 163 -34.48 6.60 -25.27
C CYS A 163 -34.92 8.02 -24.90
N ASP A 164 -35.30 8.20 -23.64
CA ASP A 164 -35.63 9.50 -23.03
C ASP A 164 -34.33 10.26 -22.68
N PRO A 165 -34.31 11.61 -22.73
CA PRO A 165 -33.10 12.39 -22.49
C PRO A 165 -32.61 12.25 -21.04
N CYS A 166 -31.31 12.01 -20.87
CA CYS A 166 -30.65 11.98 -19.57
C CYS A 166 -30.58 13.38 -18.96
N PRO A 167 -30.73 13.51 -17.62
CA PRO A 167 -30.39 14.73 -16.93
C PRO A 167 -28.88 15.00 -17.03
N THR A 168 -28.51 16.29 -16.99
CA THR A 168 -27.10 16.72 -17.06
C THR A 168 -26.29 16.38 -15.81
N CYS A 169 -26.95 15.98 -14.71
CA CYS A 169 -26.32 15.69 -13.42
C CYS A 169 -25.44 16.84 -12.91
N PHE A 170 -25.79 18.08 -13.28
CA PHE A 170 -25.04 19.30 -12.98
C PHE A 170 -23.54 19.24 -13.37
N GLY A 171 -23.18 18.36 -14.31
CA GLY A 171 -21.79 18.07 -14.68
C GLY A 171 -20.99 17.29 -13.64
N ASN A 172 -21.59 16.92 -12.51
CA ASN A 172 -20.94 16.31 -11.34
C ASN A 172 -21.38 14.84 -11.13
N GLY A 173 -21.83 14.17 -12.19
CA GLY A 173 -22.32 12.80 -12.10
C GLY A 173 -22.62 12.17 -13.45
N LYS A 174 -22.95 10.88 -13.42
CA LYS A 174 -23.28 10.08 -14.61
C LYS A 174 -24.72 9.60 -14.57
N CYS A 175 -25.45 9.77 -15.68
CA CYS A 175 -26.80 9.27 -15.83
C CYS A 175 -26.85 7.73 -15.87
N LYS A 176 -27.65 7.11 -14.99
CA LYS A 176 -27.83 5.65 -14.96
C LYS A 176 -28.63 5.17 -16.17
N GLY A 177 -27.92 4.51 -17.08
CA GLY A 177 -28.51 3.96 -18.31
C GLY A 177 -28.15 4.75 -19.57
N ASN A 178 -27.28 5.76 -19.47
CA ASN A 178 -26.84 6.53 -20.63
C ASN A 178 -26.37 5.62 -21.79
N GLY A 179 -26.90 5.85 -23.00
CA GLY A 179 -26.64 5.09 -24.21
C GLY A 179 -27.33 3.73 -24.27
N THR A 180 -28.17 3.38 -23.29
CA THR A 180 -28.78 2.05 -23.20
C THR A 180 -30.31 2.11 -23.13
N ARG A 181 -30.97 1.06 -23.64
CA ARG A 181 -32.42 0.89 -23.47
C ARG A 181 -32.87 0.48 -22.05
N LYS A 182 -31.96 0.53 -21.09
CA LYS A 182 -32.21 0.20 -19.67
C LYS A 182 -31.79 1.39 -18.80
N GLY A 183 -32.06 1.28 -17.51
CA GLY A 183 -31.75 2.33 -16.54
C GLY A 183 -32.95 3.21 -16.23
N ASN A 184 -32.79 4.02 -15.18
CA ASN A 184 -33.86 4.86 -14.62
C ASN A 184 -33.55 6.35 -14.71
N GLY A 185 -32.47 6.74 -15.39
CA GLY A 185 -32.10 8.14 -15.61
C GLY A 185 -31.56 8.87 -14.38
N ARG A 186 -31.53 8.24 -13.21
CA ARG A 186 -31.02 8.87 -11.99
C ARG A 186 -29.52 9.13 -12.11
N CYS A 187 -29.06 10.23 -11.53
CA CYS A 187 -27.64 10.53 -11.49
C CYS A 187 -26.90 9.66 -10.47
N ALA A 188 -25.76 9.14 -10.87
CA ALA A 188 -24.74 8.60 -10.00
C ALA A 188 -23.69 9.69 -9.78
N CYS A 189 -23.76 10.38 -8.65
CA CYS A 189 -22.90 11.52 -8.35
C CYS A 189 -21.45 11.13 -8.08
N GLU A 190 -20.54 12.02 -8.43
CA GLU A 190 -19.12 11.91 -8.09
C GLU A 190 -18.90 12.11 -6.58
N PRO A 191 -17.78 11.62 -6.03
CA PRO A 191 -17.45 11.80 -4.61
C PRO A 191 -17.48 13.28 -4.22
N GLY A 192 -18.14 13.59 -3.10
CA GLY A 192 -18.30 14.97 -2.61
C GLY A 192 -19.55 15.69 -3.12
N TYR A 193 -20.29 15.09 -4.06
CA TYR A 193 -21.58 15.59 -4.54
C TYR A 193 -22.73 14.69 -4.10
N ALA A 194 -23.90 15.31 -3.94
CA ALA A 194 -25.13 14.69 -3.48
C ALA A 194 -26.35 15.33 -4.16
N GLY A 195 -27.52 14.77 -3.90
CA GLY A 195 -28.78 15.17 -4.52
C GLY A 195 -29.16 14.27 -5.69
N GLU A 196 -30.39 14.41 -6.18
CA GLU A 196 -30.89 13.61 -7.30
C GLU A 196 -30.21 13.97 -8.62
N ASN A 197 -29.78 15.23 -8.76
CA ASN A 197 -29.10 15.78 -9.92
C ASN A 197 -27.65 16.20 -9.63
N CYS A 198 -27.06 15.77 -8.51
CA CYS A 198 -25.69 16.11 -8.11
C CYS A 198 -25.44 17.63 -7.96
N ASP A 199 -26.47 18.33 -7.51
CA ASP A 199 -26.59 19.79 -7.37
C ASP A 199 -26.39 20.29 -5.93
N SER A 200 -25.99 19.40 -5.03
CA SER A 200 -25.64 19.72 -3.64
C SER A 200 -24.33 19.05 -3.24
N CYS A 201 -23.65 19.59 -2.24
CA CYS A 201 -22.44 18.97 -1.70
C CYS A 201 -22.78 17.86 -0.71
N GLY A 202 -21.94 16.83 -0.68
CA GLY A 202 -22.02 15.77 0.33
C GLY A 202 -21.76 16.29 1.74
N ALA A 203 -22.10 15.48 2.74
CA ALA A 203 -22.08 15.89 4.16
C ALA A 203 -20.71 16.37 4.68
N GLU A 204 -19.60 15.96 4.05
CA GLU A 204 -18.23 16.34 4.42
C GLU A 204 -17.59 17.31 3.43
N HIS A 205 -18.40 17.97 2.60
CA HIS A 205 -17.96 18.95 1.63
C HIS A 205 -18.77 20.25 1.78
N TYR A 206 -18.15 21.37 1.43
CA TYR A 206 -18.82 22.67 1.37
C TYR A 206 -18.80 23.21 -0.05
N GLU A 207 -19.71 24.15 -0.32
CA GLU A 207 -19.79 24.85 -1.59
C GLU A 207 -18.65 25.87 -1.68
N ALA A 208 -17.55 25.51 -2.34
CA ALA A 208 -16.47 26.46 -2.60
C ALA A 208 -16.85 27.49 -3.66
N PHE A 209 -17.65 27.08 -4.64
CA PHE A 209 -18.13 27.94 -5.71
C PHE A 209 -19.43 27.40 -6.27
N ARG A 210 -20.40 28.28 -6.54
CA ARG A 210 -21.66 27.94 -7.19
C ARG A 210 -22.03 29.02 -8.20
N ASP A 211 -22.43 28.56 -9.38
CA ASP A 211 -23.01 29.32 -10.48
C ASP A 211 -24.22 28.53 -11.06
N GLU A 212 -24.94 29.08 -12.05
CA GLU A 212 -26.15 28.48 -12.63
C GLU A 212 -25.92 27.06 -13.20
N THR A 213 -24.72 26.79 -13.70
CA THR A 213 -24.36 25.52 -14.36
C THR A 213 -23.23 24.76 -13.66
N LYS A 214 -22.58 25.36 -12.66
CA LYS A 214 -21.36 24.83 -12.06
C LYS A 214 -21.43 24.89 -10.55
N LEU A 215 -21.28 23.73 -9.91
CA LEU A 215 -21.12 23.60 -8.48
C LEU A 215 -19.77 22.95 -8.22
N LEU A 216 -18.93 23.61 -7.42
CA LEU A 216 -17.66 23.07 -6.95
C LEU A 216 -17.77 22.78 -5.46
N CYS A 217 -17.72 21.49 -5.13
CA CYS A 217 -17.68 21.02 -3.76
C CYS A 217 -16.24 20.72 -3.34
N SER A 218 -15.80 21.29 -2.22
CA SER A 218 -14.48 21.03 -1.64
C SER A 218 -14.60 20.36 -0.28
N PRO A 219 -13.67 19.47 0.07
CA PRO A 219 -13.72 18.75 1.34
C PRO A 219 -13.56 19.71 2.53
N CYS A 220 -14.24 19.37 3.62
CA CYS A 220 -14.06 20.05 4.89
C CYS A 220 -12.66 19.85 5.46
N HIS A 221 -12.25 20.75 6.36
CA HIS A 221 -11.01 20.56 7.11
C HIS A 221 -11.08 19.29 7.99
N ARG A 222 -9.94 18.63 8.20
CA ARG A 222 -9.84 17.40 9.02
C ARG A 222 -10.35 17.55 10.46
N ALA A 223 -10.32 18.78 10.97
CA ALA A 223 -10.85 19.14 12.28
C ALA A 223 -12.39 19.02 12.37
N CYS A 224 -13.09 18.96 11.23
CA CYS A 224 -14.55 18.88 11.22
C CYS A 224 -15.02 17.41 11.36
N ALA A 225 -16.06 17.22 12.17
CA ALA A 225 -16.74 15.94 12.36
C ALA A 225 -17.87 15.70 11.34
N THR A 226 -18.61 14.61 11.52
CA THR A 226 -19.86 14.32 10.81
C THR A 226 -20.91 15.37 11.16
N GLY A 227 -21.09 16.34 10.28
CA GLY A 227 -21.85 17.57 10.52
C GLY A 227 -21.52 18.66 9.50
N GLY A 228 -20.42 18.46 8.78
CA GLY A 228 -20.00 19.29 7.66
C GLY A 228 -19.37 20.58 8.12
N CYS A 229 -19.10 21.42 7.14
CA CYS A 229 -18.46 22.72 7.32
C CYS A 229 -19.17 23.75 6.45
N THR A 230 -19.00 25.01 6.80
CA THR A 230 -19.57 26.15 6.06
C THR A 230 -18.57 26.77 5.08
N GLY A 231 -17.31 26.33 5.09
CA GLY A 231 -16.23 26.99 4.38
C GLY A 231 -14.89 26.30 4.59
N ALA A 232 -13.83 26.97 4.12
CA ALA A 232 -12.46 26.49 4.21
C ALA A 232 -11.91 26.56 5.64
N GLY A 233 -11.03 25.61 5.97
CA GLY A 233 -10.23 25.63 7.19
C GLY A 233 -10.96 25.18 8.46
N PRO A 234 -10.25 25.14 9.60
CA PRO A 234 -10.78 24.63 10.87
C PRO A 234 -11.84 25.55 11.50
N ASN A 235 -11.88 26.82 11.09
CA ASN A 235 -12.79 27.83 11.65
C ASN A 235 -14.23 27.71 11.16
N ALA A 236 -14.42 27.03 10.03
CA ALA A 236 -15.72 26.85 9.39
C ALA A 236 -16.37 25.50 9.74
N CYS A 237 -15.81 24.76 10.70
CA CYS A 237 -16.40 23.50 11.14
C CYS A 237 -17.67 23.77 11.96
N ARG A 238 -18.75 23.04 11.67
CA ARG A 238 -19.98 23.09 12.49
C ARG A 238 -19.82 22.32 13.80
N VAL A 239 -19.11 21.19 13.73
CA VAL A 239 -18.84 20.31 14.85
C VAL A 239 -17.38 19.89 14.77
N CYS A 240 -16.66 19.99 15.89
CA CYS A 240 -15.28 19.55 15.99
C CYS A 240 -15.19 18.04 16.12
N ARG A 241 -14.23 17.46 15.39
CA ARG A 241 -13.85 16.06 15.53
C ARG A 241 -13.18 15.83 16.89
N ALA A 242 -13.17 14.58 17.35
CA ALA A 242 -12.36 14.21 18.51
C ALA A 242 -10.89 14.62 18.30
N GLY A 243 -10.24 15.07 19.38
CA GLY A 243 -8.92 15.72 19.34
C GLY A 243 -8.98 17.23 19.03
N TRP A 244 -10.16 17.78 18.75
CA TRP A 244 -10.36 19.22 18.51
C TRP A 244 -11.45 19.78 19.42
N VAL A 245 -11.29 21.03 19.85
CA VAL A 245 -12.24 21.75 20.69
C VAL A 245 -12.68 23.05 20.02
N MET A 246 -13.95 23.40 20.17
CA MET A 246 -14.49 24.65 19.64
C MET A 246 -13.97 25.85 20.46
N ASP A 247 -13.16 26.71 19.85
CA ASP A 247 -12.72 27.97 20.46
C ASP A 247 -13.84 29.02 20.36
N SER A 248 -14.38 29.42 21.52
CA SER A 248 -15.42 30.45 21.63
C SER A 248 -14.94 31.85 21.23
N GLY A 249 -13.63 32.12 21.23
CA GLY A 249 -13.07 33.43 20.93
C GLY A 249 -12.91 33.70 19.42
N ARG A 250 -12.23 32.78 18.71
CA ARG A 250 -11.99 32.92 17.25
C ARG A 250 -13.09 32.31 16.39
N GLY A 251 -13.92 31.44 16.95
CA GLY A 251 -14.87 30.63 16.20
C GLY A 251 -14.12 29.60 15.37
N GLY A 252 -14.15 28.34 15.79
CA GLY A 252 -13.44 27.29 15.07
C GLY A 252 -12.94 26.15 15.91
N CYS A 253 -12.56 25.06 15.26
CA CYS A 253 -11.96 23.92 15.92
C CYS A 253 -10.45 24.14 16.07
N VAL A 254 -9.99 24.18 17.31
CA VAL A 254 -8.57 24.23 17.65
C VAL A 254 -8.14 22.86 18.16
N ASP A 255 -6.94 22.46 17.79
CA ASP A 255 -6.34 21.21 18.20
C ASP A 255 -6.19 21.17 19.72
N VAL A 256 -6.54 20.04 20.34
CA VAL A 256 -6.36 19.86 21.78
C VAL A 256 -4.96 19.34 22.00
N ASP A 257 -4.11 20.13 22.65
CA ASP A 257 -2.81 19.63 23.08
C ASP A 257 -2.98 18.67 24.26
N GLU A 258 -3.08 17.38 23.97
CA GLU A 258 -3.25 16.35 24.99
C GLU A 258 -2.00 16.18 25.84
N CYS A 259 -0.81 16.50 25.31
CA CYS A 259 0.45 16.42 26.05
C CYS A 259 0.49 17.39 27.23
N ILE A 260 -0.10 18.57 27.06
CA ILE A 260 -0.24 19.56 28.14
C ILE A 260 -1.47 19.27 29.01
N THR A 261 -2.58 18.88 28.40
CA THR A 261 -3.88 18.82 29.09
C THR A 261 -4.09 17.55 29.92
N SER A 262 -3.70 16.40 29.38
CA SER A 262 -3.98 15.08 29.99
C SER A 262 -2.74 14.26 30.30
N ASN A 263 -1.60 14.61 29.70
CA ASN A 263 -0.33 13.87 29.78
C ASN A 263 -0.53 12.34 29.71
N PRO A 264 -1.03 11.83 28.57
CA PRO A 264 -1.54 10.46 28.46
C PRO A 264 -0.44 9.38 28.39
N CYS A 265 0.82 9.77 28.23
CA CYS A 265 1.94 8.85 28.02
C CYS A 265 2.47 8.27 29.34
N THR A 266 3.09 7.08 29.25
CA THR A 266 3.69 6.42 30.42
C THR A 266 5.03 7.07 30.80
N LYS A 267 5.57 6.79 31.99
CA LYS A 267 6.83 7.39 32.48
C LYS A 267 8.03 7.16 31.53
N HIS A 268 8.08 6.05 30.79
CA HIS A 268 9.18 5.73 29.86
C HIS A 268 8.88 6.19 28.42
N GLN A 269 7.91 7.09 28.26
CA GLN A 269 7.53 7.65 26.99
C GLN A 269 7.40 9.16 27.12
N PHE A 270 7.73 9.88 26.06
CA PHE A 270 7.44 11.31 25.94
C PHE A 270 6.28 11.53 24.96
N CYS A 271 5.51 12.58 25.24
CA CYS A 271 4.34 12.93 24.45
C CYS A 271 4.69 13.92 23.35
N VAL A 272 4.22 13.66 22.14
CA VAL A 272 4.28 14.58 21.00
C VAL A 272 2.86 14.89 20.54
N ASN A 273 2.48 16.15 20.59
CA ASN A 273 1.18 16.60 20.11
C ASN A 273 1.18 16.65 18.57
N ASN A 274 0.17 16.04 17.95
CA ASN A 274 -0.05 16.07 16.50
C ASN A 274 -1.43 16.67 16.21
N GLU A 275 -1.66 17.14 14.99
CA GLU A 275 -2.98 17.67 14.64
C GLU A 275 -4.09 16.59 14.71
N GLY A 276 -4.96 16.73 15.72
CA GLY A 276 -6.11 15.89 16.03
C GLY A 276 -5.80 14.65 16.87
N SER A 277 -4.57 14.51 17.38
CA SER A 277 -4.15 13.33 18.16
C SER A 277 -2.79 13.55 18.81
N TYR A 278 -2.38 12.65 19.71
CA TYR A 278 -1.02 12.63 20.24
C TYR A 278 -0.29 11.34 19.87
N SER A 279 1.03 11.35 20.01
CA SER A 279 1.86 10.14 19.93
C SER A 279 2.75 10.03 21.17
N CYS A 280 2.83 8.82 21.72
CA CYS A 280 3.76 8.50 22.80
C CYS A 280 4.95 7.76 22.20
N LEU A 281 6.12 8.39 22.26
CA LEU A 281 7.37 7.82 21.77
C LEU A 281 8.20 7.33 22.95
N GLU A 282 8.93 6.24 22.78
CA GLU A 282 9.77 5.69 23.84
C GLU A 282 10.97 6.59 24.13
N CYS A 283 11.35 6.68 25.39
CA CYS A 283 12.59 7.34 25.80
C CYS A 283 13.82 6.61 25.27
N ASP A 284 14.95 7.31 25.18
CA ASP A 284 16.23 6.65 24.95
C ASP A 284 16.50 5.59 26.05
N LYS A 285 17.12 4.47 25.65
CA LYS A 285 17.44 3.35 26.55
C LYS A 285 18.28 3.74 27.78
N SER A 286 18.99 4.88 27.71
CA SER A 286 19.79 5.43 28.79
C SER A 286 18.98 6.20 29.83
N CYS A 287 17.67 6.42 29.63
CA CYS A 287 16.80 7.19 30.51
C CYS A 287 15.84 6.32 31.35
N ASP A 288 15.66 6.64 32.64
CA ASP A 288 14.52 6.23 33.50
C ASP A 288 13.49 7.38 33.54
N GLY A 289 12.90 7.65 32.38
CA GLY A 289 11.97 8.74 32.11
C GLY A 289 12.61 9.90 31.38
N CYS A 290 11.84 10.54 30.50
CA CYS A 290 12.30 11.59 29.60
C CYS A 290 11.19 12.58 29.24
N SER A 291 11.61 13.76 28.82
CA SER A 291 10.72 14.82 28.33
C SER A 291 10.84 15.05 26.81
N GLY A 292 11.69 14.29 26.13
CA GLY A 292 11.95 14.42 24.70
C GLY A 292 12.80 13.28 24.14
N ASP A 293 13.12 13.36 22.85
CA ASP A 293 13.98 12.39 22.18
C ASP A 293 15.46 12.65 22.51
N GLY A 294 16.21 11.56 22.70
CA GLY A 294 17.64 11.61 22.96
C GLY A 294 18.04 11.47 24.44
N PRO A 295 19.31 11.12 24.70
CA PRO A 295 19.84 10.85 26.03
C PRO A 295 20.24 12.12 26.83
N ASP A 296 20.06 13.31 26.24
CA ASP A 296 20.22 14.62 26.88
C ASP A 296 18.91 15.14 27.51
N LEU A 297 17.77 14.56 27.13
CA LEU A 297 16.43 14.91 27.61
C LEU A 297 15.88 13.89 28.63
N CYS A 298 16.77 13.17 29.32
CA CYS A 298 16.39 12.26 30.40
C CYS A 298 16.07 13.03 31.69
N ASP A 299 14.97 12.68 32.36
CA ASP A 299 14.69 13.15 33.73
C ASP A 299 15.66 12.52 34.73
N LYS A 300 16.00 11.24 34.49
CA LYS A 300 16.96 10.44 35.26
C LYS A 300 17.65 9.44 34.34
N CYS A 301 18.93 9.14 34.60
CA CYS A 301 19.62 8.08 33.88
C CYS A 301 19.15 6.70 34.38
N ALA A 302 19.01 5.75 33.46
CA ALA A 302 18.72 4.36 33.73
C ALA A 302 19.90 3.65 34.42
N ASP A 303 19.65 2.47 34.98
CA ASP A 303 20.68 1.69 35.66
C ASP A 303 21.86 1.36 34.73
N GLY A 304 23.08 1.70 35.17
CA GLY A 304 24.31 1.50 34.40
C GLY A 304 24.72 2.70 33.52
N TYR A 305 23.90 3.76 33.48
CA TYR A 305 24.21 5.00 32.80
C TYR A 305 24.55 6.10 33.82
N GLU A 306 25.55 6.94 33.51
CA GLU A 306 25.95 8.08 34.33
C GLU A 306 25.78 9.38 33.54
N LEU A 307 25.29 10.43 34.22
CA LEU A 307 25.13 11.75 33.65
C LEU A 307 26.51 12.40 33.47
N ARG A 308 26.92 12.60 32.23
CA ARG A 308 28.16 13.32 31.86
C ARG A 308 27.83 14.36 30.79
N ASP A 309 28.30 15.58 30.99
CA ASP A 309 28.10 16.69 30.04
C ASP A 309 26.63 16.93 29.65
N GLY A 310 25.70 16.66 30.58
CA GLY A 310 24.26 16.81 30.35
C GLY A 310 23.60 15.65 29.59
N MET A 311 24.31 14.54 29.37
CA MET A 311 23.83 13.36 28.64
C MET A 311 24.04 12.09 29.45
N CYS A 312 23.09 11.15 29.43
CA CYS A 312 23.26 9.85 30.07
C CYS A 312 24.13 8.94 29.19
N THR A 313 25.31 8.57 29.69
CA THR A 313 26.31 7.78 28.94
C THR A 313 26.64 6.47 29.66
N ASP A 314 26.90 5.42 28.90
CA ASP A 314 27.29 4.11 29.45
C ASP A 314 28.77 4.12 29.85
N THR A 315 29.03 4.03 31.15
CA THR A 315 30.39 4.01 31.72
C THR A 315 30.92 2.60 31.97
N SER A 316 30.13 1.56 31.67
CA SER A 316 30.49 0.17 31.95
C SER A 316 31.75 -0.27 31.18
N ASN A 317 31.89 0.18 29.92
CA ASN A 317 33.04 -0.15 29.09
C ASN A 317 34.33 0.55 29.56
N GLU A 318 34.23 1.82 29.94
CA GLU A 318 35.35 2.57 30.52
C GLU A 318 35.81 1.92 31.83
N ARG A 319 34.87 1.59 32.71
CA ARG A 319 35.15 0.93 33.98
C ARG A 319 35.81 -0.44 33.79
N ARG A 320 35.32 -1.25 32.85
CA ARG A 320 35.95 -2.53 32.48
C ARG A 320 37.37 -2.34 31.99
N THR A 321 37.59 -1.34 31.13
CA THR A 321 38.92 -1.01 30.60
C THR A 321 39.84 -0.55 31.73
N GLN A 322 39.34 0.26 32.66
CA GLN A 322 40.09 0.71 33.83
C GLN A 322 40.48 -0.46 34.75
N TYR A 323 39.57 -1.39 35.03
CA TYR A 323 39.87 -2.59 35.81
C TYR A 323 40.90 -3.48 35.10
N ALA A 324 40.74 -3.72 33.79
CA ALA A 324 41.69 -4.49 33.01
C ALA A 324 43.09 -3.85 33.04
N ASN A 325 43.17 -2.53 32.87
CA ASN A 325 44.42 -1.78 32.95
C ASN A 325 45.04 -1.85 34.35
N PHE A 326 44.24 -1.70 35.41
CA PHE A 326 44.72 -1.79 36.77
C PHE A 326 45.27 -3.18 37.11
N THR A 327 44.54 -4.24 36.79
CA THR A 327 45.00 -5.63 36.95
C THR A 327 46.27 -5.88 36.15
N ARG A 328 46.34 -5.39 34.91
CA ARG A 328 47.53 -5.47 34.07
C ARG A 328 48.74 -4.82 34.74
N TYR A 329 48.64 -3.58 35.24
CA TYR A 329 49.77 -2.94 35.93
C TYR A 329 50.16 -3.61 37.24
N LEU A 330 49.21 -4.16 37.99
CA LEU A 330 49.51 -4.97 39.17
C LEU A 330 50.30 -6.24 38.82
N THR A 331 49.97 -6.91 37.71
CA THR A 331 50.73 -8.09 37.27
C THR A 331 52.17 -7.73 36.87
N TYR A 332 52.38 -6.59 36.21
CA TYR A 332 53.72 -6.11 35.88
C TYR A 332 54.53 -5.79 37.13
N LEU A 333 53.92 -5.10 38.11
CA LEU A 333 54.56 -4.83 39.39
C LEU A 333 54.95 -6.14 40.11
N GLY A 334 54.05 -7.11 40.15
CA GLY A 334 54.29 -8.43 40.76
C GLY A 334 55.44 -9.19 40.10
N LEU A 335 55.52 -9.20 38.76
CA LEU A 335 56.62 -9.82 38.02
C LEU A 335 57.97 -9.18 38.36
N CYS A 336 58.03 -7.85 38.38
CA CYS A 336 59.24 -7.13 38.76
C CYS A 336 59.68 -7.46 40.19
N LEU A 337 58.76 -7.41 41.16
CA LEU A 337 59.07 -7.73 42.56
C LEU A 337 59.52 -9.20 42.73
N ALA A 338 58.89 -10.15 42.04
CA ALA A 338 59.28 -11.55 42.09
C ALA A 338 60.71 -11.79 41.59
N THR A 339 61.11 -11.14 40.48
CA THR A 339 62.49 -11.24 39.98
C THR A 339 63.51 -10.69 40.97
N CYS A 340 63.19 -9.60 41.67
CA CYS A 340 64.05 -9.01 42.70
C CYS A 340 64.18 -9.89 43.95
N ILE A 341 63.13 -10.61 44.35
CA ILE A 341 63.12 -11.44 45.56
C ILE A 341 63.79 -12.81 45.33
N VAL A 342 63.54 -13.46 44.18
CA VAL A 342 63.99 -14.85 43.93
C VAL A 342 65.51 -14.94 43.66
N LEU A 343 66.12 -13.90 43.10
CA LEU A 343 67.51 -13.94 42.60
C LEU A 343 68.50 -13.15 43.47
N GLN A 344 68.19 -12.97 44.76
CA GLN A 344 69.03 -12.23 45.73
C GLN A 344 70.46 -12.77 45.85
N ASN A 345 70.68 -14.06 45.57
CA ASN A 345 72.00 -14.71 45.70
C ASN A 345 72.87 -14.57 44.44
N SER A 346 72.32 -14.12 43.30
CA SER A 346 73.08 -13.96 42.04
C SER A 346 72.61 -12.74 41.26
N THR A 347 73.34 -11.64 41.43
CA THR A 347 73.01 -10.34 40.81
C THR A 347 73.07 -10.36 39.29
N TRP A 348 73.95 -11.20 38.71
CA TRP A 348 74.07 -11.31 37.25
C TRP A 348 72.86 -12.02 36.62
N LEU A 349 72.35 -13.09 37.25
CA LEU A 349 71.15 -13.79 36.81
C LEU A 349 69.91 -12.89 37.00
N ALA A 350 69.84 -12.14 38.10
CA ALA A 350 68.78 -11.16 38.34
C ALA A 350 68.71 -10.11 37.23
N GLY A 351 69.86 -9.61 36.76
CA GLY A 351 69.93 -8.63 35.66
C GLY A 351 69.44 -9.18 34.32
N LEU A 352 69.83 -10.41 33.96
CA LEU A 352 69.36 -11.05 32.72
C LEU A 352 67.86 -11.33 32.73
N VAL A 353 67.34 -11.87 33.83
CA VAL A 353 65.91 -12.17 33.95
C VAL A 353 65.10 -10.87 34.02
N GLY A 354 65.58 -9.86 34.74
CA GLY A 354 64.96 -8.53 34.78
C GLY A 354 64.89 -7.86 33.40
N LEU A 355 65.95 -7.95 32.59
CA LEU A 355 65.94 -7.46 31.21
C LEU A 355 64.90 -8.20 30.35
N ALA A 356 64.81 -9.53 30.48
CA ALA A 356 63.83 -10.33 29.76
C ALA A 356 62.38 -9.96 30.16
N VAL A 357 62.11 -9.74 31.45
CA VAL A 357 60.80 -9.26 31.94
C VAL A 357 60.50 -7.85 31.42
N ALA A 358 61.48 -6.94 31.41
CA ALA A 358 61.30 -5.60 30.87
C ALA A 358 60.94 -5.63 29.37
N ILE A 359 61.66 -6.44 28.57
CA ILE A 359 61.34 -6.64 27.15
C ILE A 359 59.93 -7.22 26.98
N TYR A 360 59.56 -8.23 27.78
CA TYR A 360 58.23 -8.82 27.75
C TYR A 360 57.12 -7.79 28.01
N ILE A 361 57.27 -6.95 29.05
CA ILE A 361 56.30 -5.88 29.36
C ILE A 361 56.23 -4.86 28.23
N SER A 362 57.38 -4.40 27.70
CA SER A 362 57.42 -3.43 26.61
C SER A 362 56.76 -3.94 25.34
N VAL A 363 57.01 -5.19 24.96
CA VAL A 363 56.37 -5.83 23.80
C VAL A 363 54.87 -5.99 24.06
N SER A 364 54.46 -6.44 25.25
CA SER A 364 53.05 -6.62 25.59
C SER A 364 52.25 -5.31 25.52
N GLU A 365 52.79 -4.19 26.04
CA GLU A 365 52.15 -2.88 25.94
C GLU A 365 52.11 -2.37 24.49
N TYR A 366 53.18 -2.61 23.72
CA TYR A 366 53.21 -2.25 22.31
C TYR A 366 52.08 -2.96 21.54
N TRP A 367 51.92 -4.27 21.73
CA TRP A 367 50.85 -5.06 21.11
C TRP A 367 49.45 -4.65 21.58
N LEU A 368 49.26 -4.35 22.87
CA LEU A 368 47.95 -3.93 23.40
C LEU A 368 47.54 -2.51 22.97
N ASN A 369 48.50 -1.60 22.79
CA ASN A 369 48.24 -0.25 22.27
C ASN A 369 48.11 -0.22 20.73
N THR A 370 48.47 -1.30 20.04
CA THR A 370 48.27 -1.47 18.59
C THR A 370 47.08 -2.37 18.30
N THR A 371 45.89 -1.97 18.76
CA THR A 371 44.65 -2.58 18.24
C THR A 371 44.34 -2.06 16.83
N PRO A 372 43.88 -2.91 15.90
CA PRO A 372 43.40 -2.47 14.60
C PRO A 372 42.13 -1.62 14.78
N GLN A 373 41.99 -0.55 13.98
CA GLN A 373 40.72 0.17 13.88
C GLN A 373 39.60 -0.78 13.46
N PRO A 374 38.39 -0.69 14.05
CA PRO A 374 37.23 -1.34 13.46
C PRO A 374 36.99 -0.72 12.08
N SER A 375 36.75 -1.56 11.08
CA SER A 375 36.26 -1.13 9.78
C SER A 375 35.04 -0.25 9.99
N ALA A 376 35.10 0.99 9.51
CA ALA A 376 33.97 1.89 9.50
C ALA A 376 32.79 1.22 8.74
N THR A 377 31.76 0.82 9.47
CA THR A 377 30.43 0.65 8.86
C THR A 377 29.99 2.04 8.40
N PRO A 378 29.60 2.23 7.13
CA PRO A 378 29.30 3.56 6.62
C PRO A 378 28.11 4.17 7.36
N SER A 379 28.31 5.39 7.84
CA SER A 379 27.26 6.27 8.37
C SER A 379 26.20 6.53 7.30
N PRO A 380 24.90 6.61 7.65
CA PRO A 380 23.82 6.90 6.69
C PRO A 380 23.95 8.26 5.99
N ARG A 381 24.84 9.15 6.44
CA ARG A 381 25.07 10.47 5.82
C ARG A 381 25.59 10.42 4.37
N ILE A 382 26.20 9.32 3.94
CA ILE A 382 26.68 9.18 2.55
C ILE A 382 25.50 8.99 1.58
N LEU A 383 24.36 8.49 2.05
CA LEU A 383 23.17 8.33 1.21
C LEU A 383 22.48 9.68 0.92
N ASP A 384 22.54 10.62 1.87
CA ASP A 384 22.01 11.98 1.68
C ASP A 384 22.86 12.81 0.71
N GLU A 385 24.19 12.64 0.72
CA GLU A 385 25.07 13.30 -0.25
C GLU A 385 24.94 12.72 -1.67
N LEU A 386 24.60 11.44 -1.81
CA LEU A 386 24.35 10.80 -3.12
C LEU A 386 22.97 11.13 -3.71
N LEU A 387 21.96 11.42 -2.88
CA LEU A 387 20.64 11.84 -3.35
C LEU A 387 20.57 13.32 -3.79
N GLN A 388 21.49 14.17 -3.32
CA GLN A 388 21.60 15.56 -3.80
C GLN A 388 22.34 15.72 -5.13
N GLN A 389 23.06 14.69 -5.60
CA GLN A 389 23.75 14.73 -6.91
C GLN A 389 22.93 14.16 -8.07
N GLN A 390 21.69 13.70 -7.84
CA GLN A 390 20.86 13.08 -8.88
C GLN A 390 19.53 13.79 -9.15
N ASN A 391 19.40 15.08 -8.77
CA ASN A 391 18.30 15.94 -9.17
C ASN A 391 18.81 17.25 -9.81
#